data_AF-A0A1E3WGZ9-F1
#
_entry.id   AF-A0A1E3WGZ9-F1
#
_cell.length_a   1.000
_cell.length_b   1.000
_cell.length_c   1.000
_cell.angle_alpha   90.00
_cell.angle_beta   90.00
_cell.angle_gamma   90.00
#
_symmetry.space_group_name_H-M   'P 1'
#
loop_
_entity.id
_entity.type
_entity.pdbx_description
1 polymer ?
#
loop_
_entity_poly.entity_id
_entity_poly.type
_entity_poly.pdbx_seq_one_letter_code
_entity_poly.pdbx_strand_id
1 'polypeptide(L)'
;MDEQEHIQRKANKTLTAKLLVATIAMFGFGFALVPLYDIMCDALGINGKTNSEAVEQPAALTPDTSRTIRVEFIAHPNPTMPWEFKPQVMSMDVHPGEVIQTSYYAFNRSKQTVIGQAVPSVSPGMGASYFNKVECFCFNKQPLDAQSGVDMPLIFYIERDIPQSIHTLTLSYTLYDITAAQNKKSKQVAKIEAPASRDMTKQTMRDNKLQGN
;
A
#
# COMPACT_ATOMS: atom_id res chain seq x y z
N MET A 1 20.89 -64.53 -10.88
CA MET A 1 20.92 -63.04 -10.88
C MET A 1 19.66 -62.47 -10.20
N ASP A 2 18.77 -63.33 -9.69
CA ASP A 2 17.38 -63.00 -9.36
C ASP A 2 17.14 -62.67 -7.88
N GLU A 3 18.07 -63.04 -6.99
CA GLU A 3 17.93 -62.81 -5.54
C GLU A 3 18.22 -61.34 -5.15
N GLN A 4 19.12 -60.67 -5.88
CA GLN A 4 19.47 -59.26 -5.67
C GLN A 4 18.34 -58.31 -6.11
N GLU A 5 17.56 -58.67 -7.14
CA GLU A 5 16.46 -57.85 -7.65
C GLU A 5 15.26 -57.84 -6.69
N HIS A 6 15.00 -58.97 -6.01
CA HIS A 6 13.88 -59.10 -5.06
C HIS A 6 14.09 -58.32 -3.75
N ILE A 7 15.32 -58.19 -3.26
CA ILE A 7 15.64 -57.37 -2.07
C ILE A 7 15.50 -55.88 -2.40
N GLN A 8 16.00 -55.44 -3.56
CA GLN A 8 15.86 -54.06 -4.03
C GLN A 8 14.38 -53.67 -4.23
N ARG A 9 13.56 -54.57 -4.81
CA ARG A 9 12.10 -54.34 -4.99
C ARG A 9 11.35 -54.27 -3.66
N LYS A 10 11.70 -55.08 -2.64
CA LYS A 10 11.09 -55.02 -1.29
C LYS A 10 11.52 -53.76 -0.52
N ALA A 11 12.80 -53.40 -0.59
CA ALA A 11 13.33 -52.17 0.01
C ALA A 11 12.69 -50.92 -0.61
N ASN A 12 12.58 -50.87 -1.94
CA ASN A 12 11.93 -49.77 -2.65
C ASN A 12 10.44 -49.68 -2.33
N LYS A 13 9.70 -50.79 -2.26
CA LYS A 13 8.28 -50.77 -1.84
C LYS A 13 8.09 -50.25 -0.42
N THR A 14 9.02 -50.57 0.49
CA THR A 14 9.00 -50.11 1.87
C THR A 14 9.34 -48.62 1.96
N LEU A 15 10.30 -48.15 1.16
CA LEU A 15 10.64 -46.73 1.03
C LEU A 15 9.50 -45.93 0.40
N THR A 16 8.88 -46.42 -0.67
CA THR A 16 7.72 -45.76 -1.30
C THR A 16 6.54 -45.68 -0.33
N ALA A 17 6.27 -46.73 0.45
CA ALA A 17 5.22 -46.69 1.48
C ALA A 17 5.52 -45.66 2.57
N LYS A 18 6.77 -45.58 3.04
CA LYS A 18 7.19 -44.56 4.03
C LYS A 18 7.07 -43.14 3.49
N LEU A 19 7.45 -42.91 2.23
CA LEU A 19 7.31 -41.61 1.58
C LEU A 19 5.84 -41.22 1.42
N LEU A 20 4.97 -42.15 1.01
CA LEU A 20 3.53 -41.92 0.89
C LEU A 20 2.89 -41.55 2.23
N VAL A 21 3.25 -42.25 3.30
CA VAL A 21 2.78 -41.94 4.66
C VAL A 21 3.29 -40.56 5.11
N ALA A 22 4.56 -40.22 4.83
CA ALA A 22 5.11 -38.91 5.16
C ALA A 22 4.39 -37.77 4.40
N THR A 23 4.05 -37.98 3.12
CA THR A 23 3.30 -37.01 2.33
C THR A 23 1.89 -36.80 2.90
N ILE A 24 1.16 -37.89 3.20
CA ILE A 24 -0.17 -37.80 3.80
C ILE A 24 -0.12 -37.10 5.17
N ALA A 25 0.90 -37.39 5.99
CA ALA A 25 1.10 -36.72 7.27
C ALA A 25 1.37 -35.21 7.11
N MET A 26 2.17 -34.80 6.12
CA MET A 26 2.44 -33.39 5.84
C MET A 26 1.18 -32.61 5.45
N PHE A 27 0.35 -33.18 4.57
CA PHE A 27 -0.93 -32.57 4.18
C PHE A 27 -1.95 -32.60 5.33
N GLY A 28 -2.01 -33.69 6.09
CA GLY A 28 -2.87 -33.80 7.28
C GLY A 28 -2.51 -32.75 8.34
N PHE A 29 -1.22 -32.49 8.56
CA PHE A 29 -0.76 -31.45 9.47
C PHE A 29 -1.14 -30.05 8.98
N GLY A 30 -1.01 -29.77 7.68
CA GLY A 30 -1.47 -28.51 7.09
C GLY A 30 -2.98 -28.27 7.26
N PHE A 31 -3.80 -29.32 7.15
CA PHE A 31 -5.24 -29.21 7.35
C PHE A 31 -5.62 -29.08 8.83
N ALA A 32 -4.87 -29.72 9.73
CA ALA A 32 -5.07 -29.62 11.19
C ALA A 32 -4.61 -28.27 11.77
N LEU A 33 -3.71 -27.55 11.09
CA LEU A 33 -3.26 -26.22 11.49
C LEU A 33 -4.39 -25.17 11.46
N VAL A 34 -5.38 -25.33 10.57
CA VAL A 34 -6.53 -24.41 10.47
C VAL A 34 -7.38 -24.42 11.75
N PRO A 35 -7.94 -25.56 12.22
CA PRO A 35 -8.71 -25.59 13.46
C PRO A 35 -7.85 -25.37 14.72
N LEU A 36 -6.56 -25.71 14.68
CA LEU A 36 -5.65 -25.39 15.79
C LEU A 36 -5.45 -23.88 15.93
N TYR A 37 -5.33 -23.16 14.81
CA TYR A 37 -5.31 -21.70 14.79
C TYR A 37 -6.61 -21.13 15.36
N ASP A 38 -7.75 -21.70 14.99
CA ASP A 38 -9.05 -21.27 15.52
C ASP A 38 -9.15 -21.41 17.05
N ILE A 39 -8.74 -22.55 17.61
CA ILE A 39 -8.76 -22.79 19.06
C ILE A 39 -7.78 -21.84 19.77
N MET A 40 -6.61 -21.60 19.19
CA MET A 40 -5.63 -20.66 19.74
C MET A 40 -6.17 -19.22 19.70
N CYS A 41 -6.83 -18.83 18.61
CA CYS A 41 -7.45 -17.53 18.47
C CYS A 41 -8.64 -17.34 19.43
N ASP A 42 -9.40 -18.40 19.73
CA ASP A 42 -10.48 -18.39 20.71
C ASP A 42 -9.93 -18.32 22.15
N ALA A 43 -8.84 -19.06 22.45
CA ALA A 43 -8.18 -19.02 23.76
C ALA A 43 -7.47 -17.68 24.03
N LEU A 44 -6.95 -17.02 22.98
CA LEU A 44 -6.30 -15.71 23.06
C LEU A 44 -7.28 -14.54 22.86
N GLY A 45 -8.55 -14.81 22.55
CA GLY A 45 -9.58 -13.77 22.36
C GLY A 45 -9.38 -12.87 21.13
N ILE A 46 -8.53 -13.27 20.19
CA ILE A 46 -8.18 -12.51 18.97
C ILE A 46 -9.01 -12.93 17.75
N ASN A 47 -9.96 -13.86 17.92
CA ASN A 47 -10.79 -14.35 16.83
C ASN A 47 -11.96 -13.39 16.57
N GLY A 48 -11.78 -12.47 15.62
CA GLY A 48 -12.81 -11.60 15.06
C GLY A 48 -13.88 -12.34 14.25
N LYS A 49 -14.30 -13.55 14.67
CA LYS A 49 -15.52 -14.19 14.19
C LYS A 49 -16.67 -13.37 14.75
N THR A 50 -17.55 -12.90 13.86
CA THR A 50 -18.73 -12.09 14.18
C THR A 50 -19.72 -12.89 15.02
N ASN A 51 -19.43 -13.03 16.31
CA ASN A 51 -20.45 -13.14 17.32
C ASN A 51 -21.23 -11.82 17.29
N SER A 52 -22.55 -11.91 17.31
CA SER A 52 -23.51 -10.80 17.27
C SER A 52 -23.45 -9.88 18.51
N GLU A 53 -22.38 -9.98 19.29
CA GLU A 53 -22.10 -9.22 20.49
C GLU A 53 -20.82 -8.45 20.18
N ALA A 54 -20.92 -7.12 20.17
CA ALA A 54 -19.88 -6.20 19.78
C ALA A 54 -18.53 -6.57 20.42
N VAL A 55 -17.67 -7.22 19.65
CA VAL A 55 -16.24 -7.31 19.95
C VAL A 55 -15.77 -5.88 20.09
N GLU A 56 -15.28 -5.54 21.29
CA GLU A 56 -14.71 -4.23 21.55
C GLU A 56 -13.76 -3.90 20.41
N GLN A 57 -14.12 -2.87 19.64
CA GLN A 57 -13.23 -2.29 18.65
C GLN A 57 -11.88 -2.07 19.35
N PRO A 58 -10.74 -2.28 18.65
CA PRO A 58 -9.43 -1.97 19.20
C PRO A 58 -9.56 -0.64 19.92
N ALA A 59 -9.12 -0.50 21.18
CA ALA A 59 -9.44 0.67 22.00
C ALA A 59 -9.08 2.02 21.34
N ALA A 60 -8.22 1.99 20.30
CA ALA A 60 -7.87 3.07 19.39
C ALA A 60 -9.00 3.54 18.43
N LEU A 61 -10.01 2.73 18.15
CA LEU A 61 -11.14 3.00 17.23
C LEU A 61 -12.47 3.26 17.95
N THR A 62 -12.51 3.09 19.27
CA THR A 62 -13.67 3.51 20.08
C THR A 62 -13.56 5.01 20.34
N PRO A 63 -14.50 5.86 19.89
CA PRO A 63 -14.40 7.30 20.10
C PRO A 63 -14.41 7.68 21.59
N ASP A 64 -13.52 8.57 22.01
CA ASP A 64 -13.60 9.30 23.28
C ASP A 64 -14.49 10.53 23.12
N THR A 65 -15.76 10.38 23.49
CA THR A 65 -16.74 11.48 23.43
C THR A 65 -16.58 12.51 24.54
N SER A 66 -15.67 12.31 25.51
CA SER A 66 -15.47 13.24 26.63
C SER A 66 -14.74 14.52 26.23
N ARG A 67 -14.03 14.49 25.10
CA ARG A 67 -13.21 15.59 24.61
C ARG A 67 -13.37 15.76 23.11
N THR A 68 -13.18 16.99 22.65
CA THR A 68 -13.27 17.36 21.25
C THR A 68 -11.95 18.01 20.82
N ILE A 69 -11.49 17.69 19.62
CA ILE A 69 -10.31 18.30 19.01
C ILE A 69 -10.75 19.00 17.73
N ARG A 70 -10.39 20.27 17.59
CA ARG A 70 -10.56 21.03 16.35
C ARG A 70 -9.50 20.58 15.37
N VAL A 71 -9.91 20.09 14.20
CA VAL A 71 -9.00 19.86 13.07
C VAL A 71 -9.21 20.95 12.04
N GLU A 72 -8.13 21.60 11.64
CA GLU A 72 -8.11 22.63 10.60
C GLU A 72 -7.41 22.10 9.35
N PHE A 73 -8.00 22.33 8.19
CA PHE A 73 -7.48 21.87 6.91
C PHE A 73 -6.98 23.05 6.10
N ILE A 74 -5.72 22.99 5.69
CA ILE A 74 -5.09 24.03 4.90
C ILE A 74 -4.48 23.41 3.64
N ALA A 75 -4.61 24.14 2.54
CA ALA A 75 -4.01 23.81 1.25
C ALA A 75 -3.12 24.97 0.79
N HIS A 76 -1.85 24.68 0.54
CA HIS A 76 -0.86 25.61 0.01
C HIS A 76 -0.40 25.14 -1.38
N PRO A 77 -1.08 25.54 -2.46
CA PRO A 77 -0.52 25.38 -3.79
C PRO A 77 0.73 26.25 -3.93
N ASN A 78 1.85 25.66 -4.35
CA ASN A 78 3.04 26.41 -4.72
C ASN A 78 2.70 27.37 -5.88
N PRO A 79 3.19 28.63 -5.92
CA PRO A 79 2.95 29.56 -7.04
C PRO A 79 3.20 29.01 -8.44
N THR A 80 4.10 28.02 -8.58
CA THR A 80 4.38 27.37 -9.88
C THR A 80 3.38 26.27 -10.26
N MET A 81 2.50 25.87 -9.34
CA MET A 81 1.53 24.80 -9.52
C MET A 81 0.24 25.36 -10.18
N PRO A 82 -0.15 24.88 -11.38
CA PRO A 82 -1.33 25.40 -12.08
C PRO A 82 -2.66 24.83 -11.57
N TRP A 83 -2.65 24.10 -10.46
CA TRP A 83 -3.86 23.53 -9.88
C TRP A 83 -4.50 24.52 -8.90
N GLU A 84 -5.83 24.62 -8.96
CA GLU A 84 -6.60 25.03 -7.80
C GLU A 84 -6.67 23.85 -6.83
N PHE A 85 -6.32 24.07 -5.57
CA PHE A 85 -6.34 23.03 -4.55
C PHE A 85 -6.87 23.60 -3.25
N LYS A 86 -7.97 23.03 -2.75
CA LYS A 86 -8.65 23.50 -1.54
C LYS A 86 -9.31 22.35 -0.77
N PRO A 87 -9.38 22.43 0.55
CA PRO A 87 -10.19 21.47 1.31
C PRO A 87 -11.68 21.70 1.05
N GLN A 88 -12.49 20.64 1.12
CA GLN A 88 -13.96 20.78 1.07
C GLN A 88 -14.51 21.50 2.30
N VAL A 89 -13.86 21.29 3.46
CA VAL A 89 -14.20 21.92 4.74
C VAL A 89 -12.94 22.49 5.38
N MET A 90 -13.03 23.72 5.90
CA MET A 90 -11.85 24.41 6.46
C MET A 90 -11.51 23.93 7.88
N SER A 91 -12.51 23.48 8.63
CA SER A 91 -12.33 22.91 9.95
C SER A 91 -13.46 21.97 10.32
N MET A 92 -13.21 21.10 11.29
CA MET A 92 -14.21 20.24 11.91
C MET A 92 -13.81 19.92 13.35
N ASP A 93 -14.81 19.66 14.18
CA ASP A 93 -14.63 19.20 15.55
C ASP A 93 -14.83 17.69 15.59
N VAL A 94 -13.85 16.96 16.12
CA VAL A 94 -13.82 15.48 16.09
C VAL A 94 -13.47 14.92 17.46
N HIS A 95 -13.87 13.67 17.69
CA HIS A 95 -13.51 12.95 18.91
C HIS A 95 -12.26 12.07 18.68
N PRO A 96 -11.30 12.01 19.61
CA PRO A 96 -10.19 11.05 19.51
C PRO A 96 -10.71 9.62 19.42
N GLY A 97 -10.14 8.82 18.52
CA GLY A 97 -10.57 7.46 18.19
C GLY A 97 -11.71 7.40 17.15
N GLU A 98 -12.32 8.53 16.80
CA GLU A 98 -13.30 8.61 15.72
C GLU A 98 -12.62 8.58 14.35
N VAL A 99 -13.11 7.72 13.46
CA VAL A 99 -12.66 7.68 12.06
C VAL A 99 -13.45 8.68 11.25
N ILE A 100 -12.72 9.60 10.62
CA ILE A 100 -13.29 10.73 9.90
C ILE A 100 -12.93 10.64 8.43
N GLN A 101 -13.91 10.93 7.58
CA GLN A 101 -13.73 11.03 6.14
C GLN A 101 -14.05 12.45 5.67
N THR A 102 -13.12 13.02 4.91
CA THR A 102 -13.27 14.31 4.22
C THR A 102 -12.60 14.22 2.85
N SER A 103 -12.54 15.33 2.12
CA SER A 103 -11.82 15.39 0.86
C SER A 103 -11.27 16.78 0.57
N TYR A 104 -10.29 16.81 -0.33
CA TYR A 104 -9.80 18.03 -0.95
C TYR A 104 -10.17 18.04 -2.42
N TYR A 105 -10.56 19.19 -2.94
CA TYR A 105 -10.80 19.38 -4.36
C TYR A 105 -9.51 19.86 -5.06
N ALA A 106 -9.16 19.21 -6.16
CA ALA A 106 -8.09 19.65 -7.06
C ALA A 106 -8.64 19.89 -8.47
N PHE A 107 -8.21 20.97 -9.13
CA PHE A 107 -8.56 21.26 -10.52
C PHE A 107 -7.37 21.79 -11.31
N ASN A 108 -7.02 21.14 -12.41
CA ASN A 108 -5.92 21.56 -13.27
C ASN A 108 -6.37 22.65 -14.25
N ARG A 109 -5.92 23.89 -14.02
CA ARG A 109 -6.25 25.04 -14.90
C ARG A 109 -5.42 25.10 -16.18
N SER A 110 -4.40 24.27 -16.31
CA SER A 110 -3.53 24.28 -17.49
C SER A 110 -4.14 23.50 -18.66
N LYS A 111 -3.55 23.68 -19.85
CA LYS A 111 -3.91 22.97 -21.08
C LYS A 111 -3.14 21.65 -21.25
N GLN A 112 -2.40 21.21 -20.23
CA GLN A 112 -1.58 20.01 -20.27
C GLN A 112 -1.83 19.15 -19.04
N THR A 113 -1.60 17.84 -19.14
CA THR A 113 -1.60 16.97 -17.96
C THR A 113 -0.40 17.34 -17.10
N VAL A 114 -0.66 17.57 -15.81
CA VAL A 114 0.36 17.93 -14.81
C VAL A 114 0.36 16.83 -13.75
N ILE A 115 1.54 16.52 -13.21
CA ILE A 115 1.68 15.54 -12.13
C ILE A 115 1.97 16.29 -10.84
N GLY A 116 1.00 16.28 -9.94
CA GLY A 116 1.10 16.89 -8.61
C GLY A 116 1.56 15.91 -7.54
N GLN A 117 2.26 16.42 -6.54
CA GLN A 117 2.54 15.70 -5.29
C GLN A 117 2.19 16.58 -4.09
N ALA A 118 1.33 16.07 -3.20
CA ALA A 118 0.92 16.78 -2.00
C ALA A 118 1.74 16.30 -0.79
N VAL A 119 2.54 17.20 -0.21
CA VAL A 119 3.36 16.89 0.96
C VAL A 119 2.61 17.34 2.22
N PRO A 120 2.23 16.41 3.12
CA PRO A 120 1.55 16.75 4.36
C PRO A 120 2.48 17.35 5.41
N SER A 121 1.90 18.18 6.28
CA SER A 121 2.45 18.60 7.57
C SER A 121 1.33 18.70 8.61
N VAL A 122 1.62 18.36 9.86
CA VAL A 122 0.67 18.48 10.98
C VAL A 122 1.28 19.37 12.07
N SER A 123 0.49 20.31 12.58
CA SER A 123 0.88 21.23 13.64
C SER A 123 -0.11 21.22 14.80
N PRO A 124 0.33 21.37 16.06
CA PRO A 124 1.72 21.39 16.51
C PRO A 124 2.43 20.05 16.29
N GLY A 125 3.75 20.07 16.14
CA GLY A 125 4.53 18.84 15.88
C GLY A 125 4.34 17.74 16.93
N MET A 126 4.11 18.11 18.20
CA MET A 126 3.77 17.17 19.28
C MET A 126 2.47 16.40 19.04
N GLY A 127 1.53 16.97 18.28
CA GLY A 127 0.28 16.32 17.90
C GLY A 127 0.37 15.49 16.62
N ALA A 128 1.45 15.65 15.85
CA ALA A 128 1.61 14.98 14.56
C ALA A 128 1.74 13.45 14.69
N SER A 129 2.33 12.96 15.78
CA SER A 129 2.47 11.51 16.03
C SER A 129 1.14 10.81 16.29
N TYR A 130 0.13 11.55 16.77
CA TYR A 130 -1.19 11.03 17.10
C TYR A 130 -2.19 11.16 15.94
N PHE A 131 -1.81 11.87 14.87
CA PHE A 131 -2.67 12.09 13.71
C PHE A 131 -2.38 11.01 12.66
N ASN A 132 -3.26 10.00 12.58
CA ASN A 132 -3.08 8.87 11.68
C ASN A 132 -3.89 9.05 10.40
N LYS A 133 -3.21 8.97 9.26
CA LYS A 133 -3.81 9.05 7.91
C LYS A 133 -3.97 7.66 7.36
N VAL A 134 -5.21 7.22 7.21
CA VAL A 134 -5.55 5.85 6.80
C VAL A 134 -5.50 5.69 5.28
N GLU A 135 -5.88 6.74 4.53
CA GLU A 135 -5.81 6.70 3.06
C GLU A 135 -4.93 7.80 2.49
N CYS A 136 -4.04 7.37 1.58
CA CYS A 136 -2.98 8.22 1.08
C CYS A 136 -2.95 8.29 -0.45
N PHE A 137 -3.72 9.21 -1.00
CA PHE A 137 -3.47 9.75 -2.35
C PHE A 137 -2.33 10.78 -2.35
N CYS A 138 -2.05 11.41 -1.21
CA CYS A 138 -1.12 12.54 -1.13
C CYS A 138 0.34 12.17 -1.45
N PHE A 139 0.79 10.94 -1.15
CA PHE A 139 2.14 10.48 -1.50
C PHE A 139 2.25 9.84 -2.89
N ASN A 140 1.13 9.51 -3.50
CA ASN A 140 1.09 8.92 -4.83
C ASN A 140 1.02 10.07 -5.82
N LYS A 141 2.04 10.19 -6.66
CA LYS A 141 2.13 11.21 -7.71
C LYS A 141 0.85 11.18 -8.54
N GLN A 142 0.01 12.20 -8.45
CA GLN A 142 -1.29 12.21 -9.11
C GLN A 142 -1.17 12.92 -10.46
N PRO A 143 -1.33 12.22 -11.60
CA PRO A 143 -1.56 12.89 -12.86
C PRO A 143 -2.99 13.47 -12.88
N LEU A 144 -3.12 14.73 -13.29
CA LEU A 144 -4.42 15.36 -13.52
C LEU A 144 -4.45 15.95 -14.92
N ASP A 145 -5.43 15.54 -15.71
CA ASP A 145 -5.56 15.95 -17.10
C ASP A 145 -5.87 17.45 -17.23
N ALA A 146 -5.60 17.99 -18.41
CA ALA A 146 -5.89 19.37 -18.73
C ALA A 146 -7.37 19.70 -18.46
N GLN A 147 -7.63 20.80 -17.77
CA GLN A 147 -8.98 21.29 -17.49
C GLN A 147 -9.89 20.27 -16.77
N SER A 148 -9.30 19.34 -16.01
CA SER A 148 -10.04 18.34 -15.24
C SER A 148 -9.93 18.60 -13.74
N GLY A 149 -10.96 18.18 -13.01
CA GLY A 149 -11.02 18.24 -11.55
C GLY A 149 -11.26 16.87 -10.95
N VAL A 150 -10.81 16.70 -9.71
CA VAL A 150 -10.95 15.46 -8.94
C VAL A 150 -11.11 15.77 -7.45
N ASP A 151 -12.00 15.04 -6.79
CA ASP A 151 -12.08 15.00 -5.33
C ASP A 151 -11.10 13.96 -4.81
N MET A 152 -10.21 14.39 -3.93
CA MET A 152 -9.17 13.57 -3.32
C MET A 152 -9.60 13.22 -1.90
N PRO A 153 -10.07 11.99 -1.65
CA PRO A 153 -10.53 11.57 -0.34
C PRO A 153 -9.38 11.53 0.67
N LEU A 154 -9.72 11.85 1.92
CA LEU A 154 -8.84 11.79 3.08
C LEU A 154 -9.61 11.10 4.20
N ILE A 155 -9.08 9.96 4.66
CA ILE A 155 -9.55 9.27 5.85
C ILE A 155 -8.48 9.39 6.93
N PHE A 156 -8.87 9.83 8.12
CA PHE A 156 -7.96 10.00 9.25
C PHE A 156 -8.66 9.72 10.58
N TYR A 157 -7.87 9.53 11.63
CA TYR A 157 -8.33 9.53 13.02
C TYR A 157 -7.22 10.09 13.92
N ILE A 158 -7.58 10.49 15.13
CA ILE A 158 -6.64 10.96 16.15
C ILE A 158 -6.58 9.92 17.27
N GLU A 159 -5.40 9.53 17.72
CA GLU A 159 -5.27 8.59 18.85
C GLU A 159 -5.81 9.17 20.16
N ARG A 160 -6.35 8.31 21.03
CA ARG A 160 -7.03 8.72 22.28
C ARG A 160 -6.07 9.24 23.35
N ASP A 161 -4.83 8.77 23.33
CA ASP A 161 -3.77 9.15 24.27
C ASP A 161 -3.11 10.50 23.93
N ILE A 162 -3.58 11.19 22.88
CA ILE A 162 -3.11 12.53 22.54
C ILE A 162 -3.15 13.45 23.79
N PRO A 163 -2.08 14.21 24.10
CA PRO A 163 -2.02 15.03 25.29
C PRO A 163 -3.23 15.97 25.44
N GLN A 164 -3.71 16.13 26.68
CA GLN A 164 -4.82 17.02 27.02
C GLN A 164 -4.52 18.50 26.72
N SER A 165 -3.24 18.88 26.57
CA SER A 165 -2.85 20.23 26.17
C SER A 165 -3.15 20.54 24.70
N ILE A 166 -3.37 19.53 23.86
CA ILE A 166 -3.62 19.71 22.42
C ILE A 166 -5.13 19.70 22.15
N HIS A 167 -5.63 20.86 21.75
CA HIS A 167 -7.05 21.11 21.47
C HIS A 167 -7.31 21.34 19.98
N THR A 168 -6.26 21.75 19.25
CA THR A 168 -6.33 22.05 17.82
C THR A 168 -5.19 21.38 17.10
N LEU A 169 -5.49 20.74 15.98
CA LEU A 169 -4.52 20.20 15.03
C LEU A 169 -4.77 20.82 13.67
N THR A 170 -3.70 21.28 13.02
CA THR A 170 -3.77 21.81 11.66
C THR A 170 -3.10 20.82 10.71
N LEU A 171 -3.88 20.26 9.79
CA LEU A 171 -3.38 19.47 8.67
C LEU A 171 -3.18 20.40 7.48
N SER A 172 -1.92 20.64 7.13
CA SER A 172 -1.53 21.44 5.98
C SER A 172 -0.96 20.56 4.87
N TYR A 173 -1.36 20.81 3.63
CA TYR A 173 -0.76 20.20 2.45
C TYR A 173 -0.09 21.25 1.58
N THR A 174 1.17 21.02 1.24
CA THR A 174 1.89 21.80 0.23
C THR A 174 1.94 21.02 -1.08
N LEU A 175 1.48 21.62 -2.17
CA LEU A 175 1.38 20.96 -3.46
C LEU A 175 2.53 21.38 -4.39
N TYR A 176 3.20 20.38 -4.97
CA TYR A 176 4.34 20.57 -5.88
C TYR A 176 4.06 19.98 -7.27
N ASP A 177 4.47 20.71 -8.31
CA ASP A 177 4.55 20.17 -9.67
C ASP A 177 5.84 19.35 -9.81
N ILE A 178 5.68 18.06 -10.08
CA ILE A 178 6.79 17.12 -10.28
C ILE A 178 6.83 16.56 -11.71
N THR A 179 6.08 17.15 -12.65
CA THR A 179 5.97 16.72 -14.05
C THR A 179 7.35 16.62 -14.71
N ALA A 180 8.18 17.65 -14.54
CA ALA A 180 9.53 17.66 -15.10
C ALA A 180 10.43 16.56 -14.50
N ALA A 181 10.32 16.32 -13.19
CA ALA A 181 11.09 15.28 -12.49
C ALA A 181 10.67 13.87 -12.94
N GLN A 182 9.37 13.63 -13.17
CA GLN A 182 8.89 12.36 -13.71
C GLN A 182 9.36 12.14 -15.15
N ASN A 183 9.26 13.15 -16.00
CA ASN A 183 9.70 13.07 -17.39
C ASN A 183 11.20 12.76 -17.52
N LYS A 184 12.04 13.26 -16.62
CA LYS A 184 13.48 12.92 -16.57
C LYS A 184 13.71 11.45 -16.19
N LYS A 185 12.98 10.95 -15.17
CA LYS A 185 13.11 9.56 -14.70
C LYS A 185 12.71 8.56 -15.78
N SER A 186 11.58 8.80 -16.46
CA SER A 186 11.12 7.92 -17.57
C SER A 186 12.11 7.88 -18.74
N LYS A 187 12.71 9.03 -19.10
CA LYS A 187 13.77 9.08 -20.13
C LYS A 187 15.04 8.35 -19.72
N GLN A 188 15.40 8.37 -18.44
CA GLN A 188 16.57 7.66 -17.92
C GLN A 188 16.37 6.14 -17.94
N VAL A 189 15.19 5.65 -17.54
CA VAL A 189 14.84 4.22 -17.59
C VAL A 189 14.84 3.71 -19.03
N ALA A 190 14.19 4.42 -19.95
CA ALA A 190 14.18 4.07 -21.37
C ALA A 190 15.57 4.07 -22.02
N LYS A 191 16.51 4.89 -21.52
CA LYS A 191 17.90 4.93 -22.00
C LYS A 191 18.74 3.77 -21.46
N ILE A 192 18.37 3.19 -20.32
CA ILE A 192 19.05 2.03 -19.73
C ILE A 192 18.58 0.72 -20.41
N GLU A 193 17.32 0.64 -20.83
CA GLU A 193 16.75 -0.54 -21.51
C GLU A 193 17.09 -0.63 -23.02
N ALA A 194 17.61 0.44 -23.62
CA ALA A 194 18.09 0.44 -25.01
C ALA A 194 19.64 0.51 -25.03
N PRO A 195 20.38 -0.60 -24.87
CA PRO A 195 20.62 -1.53 -25.99
C PRO A 195 21.02 -2.99 -25.60
N ALA A 196 20.23 -4.00 -25.99
CA ALA A 196 20.70 -5.41 -26.06
C ALA A 196 20.05 -6.23 -27.18
N SER A 197 19.62 -5.61 -28.29
CA SER A 197 19.00 -6.33 -29.42
C SER A 197 19.62 -6.02 -30.80
N ARG A 198 20.75 -5.33 -30.85
CA ARG A 198 21.45 -5.01 -32.11
C ARG A 198 22.78 -5.76 -32.26
N ASP A 199 22.76 -7.09 -32.21
CA ASP A 199 23.90 -7.86 -32.76
C ASP A 199 23.57 -9.27 -33.27
N MET A 200 22.29 -9.60 -33.53
CA MET A 200 21.93 -10.89 -34.13
C MET A 200 21.74 -10.85 -35.66
N THR A 201 21.82 -9.68 -36.31
CA THR A 201 21.55 -9.55 -37.76
C THR A 201 22.83 -9.49 -38.62
N LYS A 202 24.03 -9.42 -38.04
CA LYS A 202 25.29 -9.41 -38.81
C LYS A 202 26.04 -10.75 -38.89
N GLN A 203 25.67 -11.75 -38.08
CA GLN A 203 26.35 -13.05 -38.11
C GLN A 203 25.80 -13.97 -39.23
N THR A 204 24.51 -13.91 -39.55
CA THR A 204 23.87 -14.80 -40.55
C THR A 204 24.29 -14.51 -42.00
N MET A 205 25.03 -13.43 -42.29
CA MET A 205 25.56 -13.11 -43.63
C MET A 205 27.05 -13.43 -43.82
N ARG A 206 27.77 -13.90 -42.78
CA ARG A 206 29.16 -14.39 -42.95
C ARG A 206 29.25 -15.89 -43.12
N ASP A 207 28.32 -16.66 -42.56
CA ASP A 207 28.39 -18.12 -42.60
C ASP A 207 27.97 -18.73 -43.94
N ASN A 208 27.19 -18.01 -44.77
CA ASN A 208 26.79 -18.48 -46.10
C ASN A 208 27.82 -18.17 -47.22
N LYS A 209 29.03 -17.72 -46.87
CA LYS A 209 30.13 -17.48 -47.84
C LYS A 209 31.27 -18.50 -47.74
N LEU A 210 31.11 -19.54 -46.91
CA LEU A 210 32.12 -20.61 -46.72
C LEU A 210 31.63 -22.03 -47.09
N GLN A 211 30.42 -22.19 -47.64
CA GLN A 211 29.86 -23.50 -48.03
C GLN A 211 29.29 -23.53 -49.46
N GLY A 212 29.92 -22.80 -50.38
CA GLY A 212 29.54 -22.80 -51.80
C GLY A 212 30.74 -22.97 -52.71
N ASN A 213 31.55 -24.00 -52.45
CA ASN A 213 32.45 -24.63 -53.43
C ASN A 213 32.22 -26.14 -53.35
#